data_AF-V4JT08-F1
#
_entry.id   AF-V4JT08-F1
#
_cell.length_a   1.000
_cell.length_b   1.000
_cell.length_c   1.000
_cell.angle_alpha   90.00
_cell.angle_beta   90.00
_cell.angle_gamma   90.00
#
_symmetry.space_group_name_H-M   'P 1'
#
loop_
_entity.id
_entity.type
_entity.pdbx_description
1 polymer ?
#
loop_
_entity_poly.entity_id
_entity_poly.type
_entity_poly.pdbx_seq_one_letter_code
_entity_poly.pdbx_strand_id
1 'polypeptide(L)'
;MGSIARHGEAHYNNFPAEVLATFICLESTPDDFGAKVTQYRNRQNAVDLEDFAALDERQESWKQTLAAAGVEYLYKHGEDDPPPSESVFSVREAGPALACCQTGGH
;
A
#
# COMPACT_ATOMS: atom_id res chain seq x y z
N MET A 1 3.87 -0.15 21.28
CA MET A 1 2.94 -0.37 22.41
C MET A 1 1.69 0.45 22.14
N GLY A 2 0.69 -0.11 21.46
CA GLY A 2 -0.56 0.61 21.17
C GLY A 2 -1.58 0.34 22.27
N SER A 3 -1.91 1.34 23.07
CA SER A 3 -3.02 1.25 24.02
C SER A 3 -4.33 1.54 23.27
N ILE A 4 -5.20 0.53 23.16
CA ILE A 4 -6.58 0.76 22.70
C ILE A 4 -7.29 1.52 23.82
N ALA A 5 -7.47 2.82 23.66
CA ALA A 5 -8.22 3.65 24.60
C ALA A 5 -9.70 3.27 24.53
N ARG A 6 -10.21 2.64 25.60
CA ARG A 6 -11.62 2.25 25.71
C ARG A 6 -12.42 3.45 26.19
N HIS A 7 -13.00 4.20 25.25
CA HIS A 7 -13.96 5.27 25.59
C HIS A 7 -15.32 4.67 25.95
N GLY A 8 -16.02 5.30 26.90
CA GLY A 8 -17.37 4.91 27.30
C GLY A 8 -18.42 5.21 26.22
N GLU A 9 -19.56 4.54 26.30
CA GLU A 9 -20.68 4.59 25.33
C GLU A 9 -21.13 6.02 24.97
N ALA A 10 -21.09 6.95 25.92
CA ALA A 10 -21.44 8.36 25.72
C ALA A 10 -20.56 9.08 24.68
N HIS A 11 -19.32 8.64 24.48
CA HIS A 11 -18.42 9.21 23.47
C HIS A 11 -18.86 8.87 22.04
N TYR A 12 -19.29 7.63 21.79
CA TYR A 12 -19.72 7.18 20.46
C TYR A 12 -21.09 7.75 20.05
N ASN A 13 -21.92 8.15 21.01
CA ASN A 13 -23.15 8.89 20.74
C ASN A 13 -22.87 10.31 20.20
N ASN A 14 -21.77 10.94 20.63
CA ASN A 14 -21.38 12.28 20.20
C ASN A 14 -20.49 12.26 18.94
N PHE A 15 -19.81 11.14 18.67
CA PHE A 15 -18.98 10.92 17.48
C PHE A 15 -19.39 9.60 16.81
N PRO A 16 -20.55 9.59 16.11
CA PRO A 16 -21.03 8.38 15.46
C PRO A 16 -20.03 7.94 14.37
N ALA A 17 -19.70 6.65 14.38
CA ALA A 17 -18.92 6.02 13.32
C ALA A 17 -19.86 5.18 12.46
N GLU A 18 -19.85 5.41 11.16
CA GLU A 18 -20.56 4.57 10.20
C GLU A 18 -19.64 3.44 9.76
N VAL A 19 -20.13 2.20 9.86
CA VAL A 19 -19.37 1.01 9.46
C VAL A 19 -20.19 0.17 8.51
N LEU A 20 -19.55 -0.30 7.44
CA LEU A 20 -20.15 -1.27 6.54
C LEU A 20 -20.00 -2.68 7.14
N ALA A 21 -21.13 -3.28 7.53
CA ALA A 21 -21.18 -4.67 7.97
C ALA A 21 -21.76 -5.57 6.86
N THR A 22 -21.22 -6.78 6.71
CA THR A 22 -21.72 -7.79 5.76
C THR A 22 -21.95 -9.09 6.49
N PHE A 23 -23.18 -9.63 6.43
CA PHE A 23 -23.53 -10.94 6.98
C PHE A 23 -23.62 -11.95 5.85
N ILE A 24 -23.04 -13.13 6.04
CA ILE A 24 -22.99 -14.18 5.02
C ILE A 24 -23.47 -15.48 5.66
N CYS A 25 -24.50 -16.10 5.07
CA CYS A 25 -25.02 -17.39 5.52
C CYS A 25 -24.10 -18.51 5.02
N LEU A 26 -23.79 -19.46 5.91
CA LEU A 26 -22.91 -20.60 5.61
C LEU A 26 -23.68 -21.89 5.31
N GLU A 27 -25.02 -21.87 5.37
CA GLU A 27 -25.81 -23.06 5.07
C GLU A 27 -25.55 -23.57 3.65
N SER A 28 -25.29 -24.87 3.53
CA SER A 28 -24.95 -25.53 2.25
C SER A 28 -23.70 -25.00 1.55
N THR A 29 -22.81 -24.27 2.24
CA THR A 29 -21.53 -23.83 1.68
C THR A 29 -20.45 -24.92 1.86
N PRO A 30 -19.45 -24.98 0.95
CA PRO A 30 -18.28 -25.84 1.16
C PRO A 30 -17.54 -25.47 2.45
N ASP A 31 -16.91 -26.44 3.10
CA ASP A 31 -16.17 -26.25 4.37
C ASP A 31 -15.09 -25.14 4.29
N ASP A 32 -14.57 -24.85 3.10
CA ASP A 32 -13.54 -23.83 2.86
C ASP A 32 -14.08 -22.43 2.53
N PHE A 33 -15.40 -22.24 2.49
CA PHE A 33 -16.04 -21.00 2.05
C PHE A 33 -15.69 -19.81 2.97
N GLY A 34 -15.77 -19.97 4.30
CA GLY A 34 -15.41 -18.91 5.25
C GLY A 34 -13.94 -18.49 5.16
N ALA A 35 -13.05 -19.46 4.93
CA ALA A 35 -11.62 -19.21 4.71
C ALA A 35 -11.38 -18.44 3.40
N LYS A 36 -12.06 -18.84 2.32
CA LYS A 36 -12.02 -18.14 1.03
C LYS A 36 -12.54 -16.70 1.12
N VAL A 37 -13.67 -16.48 1.77
CA VAL A 37 -14.22 -15.12 1.99
C VAL A 37 -13.21 -14.23 2.72
N THR A 38 -12.60 -14.77 3.79
CA THR A 38 -11.58 -14.05 4.57
C THR A 38 -10.35 -13.75 3.73
N GLN A 39 -9.85 -14.75 2.98
CA GLN A 39 -8.70 -14.60 2.08
C GLN A 39 -8.97 -13.54 1.00
N TYR A 40 -10.12 -13.60 0.34
CA TYR A 40 -10.48 -12.66 -0.73
C TYR A 40 -10.68 -11.24 -0.22
N ARG A 41 -11.26 -11.04 0.97
CA ARG A 41 -11.38 -9.71 1.58
C ARG A 41 -10.04 -9.14 2.03
N ASN A 42 -9.17 -9.95 2.63
CA ASN A 42 -7.83 -9.49 3.01
C ASN A 42 -6.98 -9.17 1.77
N ARG A 43 -7.18 -9.88 0.66
CA ARG A 43 -6.51 -9.59 -0.62
C ARG A 43 -7.03 -8.34 -1.33
N GLN A 44 -8.22 -7.83 -0.97
CA GLN A 44 -8.71 -6.55 -1.50
C GLN A 44 -7.95 -5.35 -0.93
N ASN A 45 -7.27 -5.51 0.21
CA ASN A 45 -6.28 -4.58 0.74
C ASN A 45 -4.88 -5.08 0.38
N ALA A 46 -4.63 -5.36 -0.91
CA ALA A 46 -3.28 -5.67 -1.36
C ALA A 46 -2.40 -4.47 -1.05
N VAL A 47 -1.45 -4.66 -0.13
CA VAL A 47 -0.44 -3.65 0.18
C VAL A 47 0.68 -3.86 -0.84
N ASP A 48 0.84 -2.89 -1.72
CA ASP A 48 1.84 -2.92 -2.79
C ASP A 48 3.19 -2.38 -2.31
N LEU A 49 4.26 -2.58 -3.08
CA LEU A 49 5.60 -2.10 -2.71
C LEU A 49 5.61 -0.58 -2.51
N GLU A 50 4.84 0.13 -3.32
CA GLU A 50 4.60 1.56 -3.26
C GLU A 50 4.01 1.99 -1.92
N ASP A 51 3.12 1.20 -1.30
CA ASP A 51 2.54 1.53 0.01
C ASP A 51 3.60 1.48 1.12
N PHE A 52 4.57 0.58 1.02
CA PHE A 52 5.71 0.52 1.94
C PHE A 52 6.74 1.60 1.66
N ALA A 53 7.05 1.86 0.38
CA ALA A 53 7.95 2.94 -0.03
C ALA A 53 7.40 4.30 0.41
N ALA A 54 6.09 4.49 0.34
CA ALA A 54 5.41 5.70 0.78
C ALA A 54 5.69 6.10 2.24
N LEU A 55 6.02 5.13 3.10
CA LEU A 55 6.30 5.32 4.53
C LEU A 55 7.74 5.76 4.82
N ASP A 56 8.64 5.68 3.84
CA ASP A 56 10.05 6.06 4.00
C ASP A 56 10.27 7.49 3.49
N GLU A 57 10.55 8.42 4.40
CA GLU A 57 10.79 9.83 4.11
C GLU A 57 11.94 10.06 3.11
N ARG A 58 12.89 9.12 3.02
CA ARG A 58 14.02 9.22 2.07
C ARG A 58 13.56 9.15 0.61
N GLN A 59 12.44 8.48 0.34
CA GLN A 59 11.90 8.36 -1.01
C GLN A 59 11.48 9.72 -1.59
N GLU A 60 10.93 10.59 -0.74
CA GLU A 60 10.58 11.97 -1.14
C GLU A 60 11.83 12.78 -1.47
N SER A 61 12.90 12.64 -0.66
CA SER A 61 14.18 13.29 -0.95
C SER A 61 14.79 12.81 -2.27
N TRP A 62 14.72 11.52 -2.57
CA TRP A 62 15.18 10.97 -3.86
C TRP A 62 14.34 11.48 -5.02
N LYS A 63 13.01 11.55 -4.87
CA LYS A 63 12.11 12.11 -5.89
C LYS A 63 12.52 13.53 -6.26
N GLN A 64 12.74 14.39 -5.26
CA GLN A 64 13.15 15.78 -5.49
C GLN A 64 14.54 15.88 -6.15
N THR A 65 15.48 15.04 -5.71
CA THR A 65 16.84 15.01 -6.25
C THR A 65 16.86 14.56 -7.71
N LEU A 66 16.11 13.50 -8.04
CA LEU A 66 16.00 12.98 -9.40
C LEU A 66 15.25 13.95 -10.32
N ALA A 67 14.19 14.60 -9.80
CA ALA A 67 13.46 15.62 -10.54
C ALA A 67 14.38 16.80 -10.93
N ALA A 68 15.29 17.19 -10.05
CA ALA A 68 16.30 18.21 -10.36
C ALA A 68 17.29 17.78 -11.47
N ALA A 69 17.47 16.47 -11.68
CA ALA A 69 18.24 15.89 -12.78
C ALA A 69 17.40 15.63 -14.05
N GLY A 70 16.12 16.01 -14.07
CA GLY A 70 15.20 15.75 -15.18
C GLY A 70 14.68 14.31 -15.24
N VAL A 71 14.76 13.58 -14.13
CA VAL A 71 14.31 12.19 -14.02
C VAL A 71 13.12 12.11 -13.07
N GLU A 72 12.04 11.49 -13.52
CA GLU A 72 10.81 11.38 -12.77
C GLU A 72 10.74 10.03 -12.05
N TYR A 73 10.71 10.10 -10.72
CA TYR A 73 10.74 8.93 -9.83
C TYR A 73 9.39 8.72 -9.16
N LEU A 74 8.77 7.57 -9.43
CA LEU A 74 7.45 7.19 -8.94
C LEU A 74 7.58 6.19 -7.78
N TYR A 75 7.25 6.63 -6.56
CA TYR A 75 7.36 5.79 -5.36
C TYR A 75 6.03 5.61 -4.61
N LYS A 76 4.97 6.26 -5.08
CA LYS A 76 3.58 6.18 -4.59
C LYS A 76 2.66 6.11 -5.81
N HIS A 77 1.51 5.46 -5.69
CA HIS A 77 0.47 5.55 -6.72
C HIS A 77 -0.13 6.97 -6.77
N GLY A 78 -0.15 7.56 -7.96
CA GLY A 78 -0.87 8.81 -8.26
C GLY A 78 -1.95 8.60 -9.33
N GLU A 79 -3.01 9.41 -9.30
CA GLU A 79 -4.00 9.44 -10.40
C GLU A 79 -3.41 10.00 -11.71
N ASP A 80 -2.29 10.72 -11.64
CA ASP A 80 -1.64 11.40 -12.76
C ASP A 80 -0.21 10.88 -13.00
N ASP A 81 -0.01 9.55 -12.96
CA ASP A 81 1.31 9.00 -13.30
C ASP A 81 1.65 9.32 -14.77
N PRO A 82 2.84 9.88 -15.05
CA PRO A 82 3.26 10.22 -16.40
C PRO A 82 3.35 8.96 -17.27
N PRO A 83 3.18 9.10 -18.60
CA PRO A 83 3.36 7.97 -19.50
C PRO A 83 4.80 7.42 -19.40
N PRO A 84 4.98 6.10 -19.59
CA PRO A 84 6.32 5.50 -19.56
C PRO A 84 7.26 6.18 -20.55
N SER A 85 8.45 6.55 -20.08
CA SER A 85 9.52 7.14 -20.90
C SER A 85 10.89 6.79 -20.32
N GLU A 86 11.97 7.02 -21.07
CA GLU A 86 13.33 6.70 -20.59
C GLU A 86 13.75 7.48 -19.34
N SER A 87 13.13 8.63 -19.09
CA SER A 87 13.39 9.48 -17.92
C SER A 87 12.41 9.22 -16.77
N VAL A 88 11.53 8.22 -16.86
CA VAL A 88 10.55 7.88 -15.82
C VAL A 88 10.82 6.46 -15.34
N PHE A 89 10.95 6.28 -14.03
CA PHE A 89 10.98 4.93 -13.45
C PHE A 89 10.35 4.89 -12.06
N SER A 90 9.91 3.71 -11.66
CA SER A 90 9.27 3.46 -10.38
C SER A 90 10.20 2.81 -9.34
N VAL A 91 9.80 2.86 -8.06
CA VAL A 91 10.48 2.13 -6.98
C VAL A 91 10.57 0.62 -7.26
N ARG A 92 9.59 0.05 -7.99
CA ARG A 92 9.58 -1.37 -8.40
C ARG A 92 10.70 -1.70 -9.38
N GLU A 93 11.10 -0.74 -10.21
CA GLU A 93 12.18 -0.89 -11.19
C GLU A 93 13.55 -0.57 -10.57
N ALA A 94 13.58 0.45 -9.70
CA ALA A 94 14.80 0.90 -9.03
C ALA A 94 15.43 -0.18 -8.14
N GLY A 95 14.63 -0.88 -7.35
CA GLY A 95 15.12 -1.90 -6.41
C GLY A 95 15.92 -3.02 -7.11
N PRO A 96 15.33 -3.72 -8.10
CA PRO A 96 16.04 -4.73 -8.88
C PRO A 96 17.23 -4.18 -9.66
N ALA A 97 17.11 -3.00 -10.28
CA ALA A 97 18.20 -2.39 -11.04
C ALA A 97 19.43 -2.11 -10.14
N LEU A 98 19.21 -1.53 -8.95
CA LEU A 98 20.27 -1.28 -7.97
C LEU A 98 20.93 -2.57 -7.49
N ALA A 99 20.14 -3.62 -7.25
CA ALA A 99 20.68 -4.93 -6.88
C ALA A 99 21.59 -5.47 -7.98
N CYS A 100 21.15 -5.47 -9.25
CA CYS A 100 21.96 -5.91 -10.38
C CYS A 100 23.25 -5.09 -10.57
N CYS A 101 23.19 -3.77 -10.38
CA CYS A 101 24.37 -2.91 -10.43
C CYS A 101 25.37 -3.21 -9.29
N GLN A 102 24.89 -3.59 -8.11
CA GLN A 102 25.76 -4.02 -7.00
C GLN A 102 26.40 -5.38 -7.24
N THR A 103 25.67 -6.34 -7.83
CA THR A 103 26.21 -7.70 -8.07
C THR A 103 27.12 -7.78 -9.29
N GLY A 104 26.92 -6.92 -10.29
CA GLY A 104 27.73 -6.87 -11.51
C GLY A 104 29.05 -6.10 -11.39
N GLY A 105 29.36 -5.55 -10.22
CA GLY A 105 30.57 -4.77 -9.94
C GLY A 105 31.75 -5.56 -9.41
N HIS A 106 31.82 -6.87 -9.64
CA HIS A 106 32.96 -7.73 -9.28
C HIS A 106 33.71 -8.26 -10.50
#